data_AF-A0A538FJ33-F1
#
_entry.id   AF-A0A538FJ33-F1
#
_cell.length_a   1.000
_cell.length_b   1.000
_cell.length_c   1.000
_cell.angle_alpha   90.00
_cell.angle_beta   90.00
_cell.angle_gamma   90.00
#
_symmetry.space_group_name_H-M   'P 1'
#
loop_
_entity.id
_entity.type
_entity.pdbx_description
1 polymer ?
#
loop_
_entity_poly.entity_id
_entity_poly.type
_entity_poly.pdbx_seq_one_letter_code
_entity_poly.pdbx_strand_id
1 'polypeptide(L)'
;MRASAGAVFRVPLGEGAGRRVGLAAHGGRPLRELELGDSTVFVLGSEREGLPEDVLARCDDAATIPTSGPAESLNVAAAGAIALYEWSRRAD
;
A
#
# COMPACT_ATOMS: atom_id res chain seq x y z
N MET A 1 5.56 -19.67 -6.62
CA MET A 1 4.22 -20.10 -7.06
C MET A 1 3.24 -20.33 -5.90
N ARG A 2 3.52 -21.21 -4.93
CA ARG A 2 2.56 -21.54 -3.84
C ARG A 2 2.09 -20.35 -3.01
N ALA A 3 3.00 -19.44 -2.66
CA ALA A 3 2.67 -18.25 -1.86
C ALA A 3 1.65 -17.30 -2.52
N SER A 4 1.52 -17.33 -3.84
CA SER A 4 0.57 -16.49 -4.58
C SER A 4 -0.84 -17.06 -4.66
N ALA A 5 -1.06 -18.31 -4.23
CA ALA A 5 -2.34 -19.04 -4.41
C ALA A 5 -2.91 -18.94 -5.85
N GLY A 6 -2.03 -18.90 -6.86
CA GLY A 6 -2.41 -18.81 -8.27
C GLY A 6 -2.73 -17.38 -8.77
N ALA A 7 -2.56 -16.35 -7.95
CA ALA A 7 -2.72 -14.95 -8.35
C ALA A 7 -1.70 -14.54 -9.43
N VAL A 8 -0.50 -15.12 -9.41
CA VAL A 8 0.57 -14.85 -10.39
C VAL A 8 0.16 -15.13 -11.85
N PHE A 9 -0.88 -15.94 -12.07
CA PHE A 9 -1.39 -16.26 -13.40
C PHE A 9 -2.64 -15.46 -13.78
N ARG A 10 -3.24 -14.72 -12.84
CA ARG A 10 -4.55 -14.09 -13.00
C ARG A 10 -4.52 -12.57 -12.83
N VAL A 11 -3.56 -12.06 -12.05
CA VAL A 11 -3.35 -10.62 -11.88
C VAL A 11 -2.40 -10.15 -12.97
N PRO A 12 -2.79 -9.21 -13.84
CA PRO A 12 -1.90 -8.67 -14.85
C PRO A 12 -0.73 -7.94 -14.18
N LEU A 13 0.47 -8.18 -14.69
CA LEU A 13 1.67 -7.45 -14.28
C LEU A 13 2.02 -6.45 -15.38
N GLY A 14 2.18 -5.19 -15.01
CA GLY A 14 2.45 -4.12 -15.95
C GLY A 14 2.60 -2.78 -15.25
N GLU A 15 2.66 -1.72 -16.04
CA GLU A 15 2.66 -0.35 -15.53
C GLU A 15 1.24 0.10 -15.17
N GLY A 16 1.13 0.84 -14.07
CA GLY A 16 -0.13 1.44 -13.63
C GLY A 16 -0.04 2.96 -13.67
N ALA A 17 -1.11 3.60 -14.14
CA ALA A 17 -1.28 5.04 -14.06
C ALA A 17 -2.40 5.36 -13.08
N GLY A 18 -2.25 6.44 -12.31
CA GLY A 18 -3.22 6.82 -11.30
C GLY A 18 -2.61 7.63 -10.17
N ARG A 19 -3.44 7.94 -9.17
CA ARG A 19 -3.00 8.65 -7.96
C ARG A 19 -2.18 7.69 -7.11
N ARG A 20 -0.91 8.02 -6.87
CA ARG A 20 0.06 7.21 -6.14
C ARG A 20 -0.03 7.49 -4.65
N VAL A 21 -0.29 6.43 -3.89
CA VAL A 21 -0.35 6.47 -2.43
C VAL A 21 0.77 5.60 -1.88
N GLY A 22 1.80 6.23 -1.30
CA GLY A 22 2.92 5.52 -0.68
C GLY A 22 2.53 4.97 0.68
N LEU A 23 2.74 3.67 0.92
CA LEU A 23 2.53 3.06 2.22
C LEU A 23 3.79 3.25 3.09
N ALA A 24 3.72 4.19 4.03
CA ALA A 24 4.79 4.51 4.97
C ALA A 24 4.45 3.97 6.37
N ALA A 25 5.43 3.40 7.06
CA ALA A 25 5.26 2.92 8.43
C ALA A 25 4.82 4.05 9.38
N HIS A 26 5.32 5.26 9.14
CA HIS A 26 5.05 6.46 9.94
C HIS A 26 4.94 7.70 9.06
N GLY A 27 4.43 8.80 9.63
CA GLY A 27 4.41 10.13 9.00
C GLY A 27 3.38 10.32 7.90
N GLY A 28 2.70 9.27 7.45
CA GLY A 28 1.57 9.35 6.54
C GLY A 28 0.26 9.67 7.25
N ARG A 29 -0.75 10.06 6.48
CA ARG A 29 -2.14 10.14 6.98
C ARG A 29 -2.65 8.74 7.28
N PRO A 30 -3.49 8.54 8.31
CA PRO A 30 -4.11 7.24 8.53
C PRO A 30 -4.83 6.76 7.27
N LEU A 31 -4.53 5.54 6.82
CA LEU A 31 -5.06 4.99 5.56
C LEU A 31 -6.59 5.11 5.48
N ARG A 32 -7.27 4.83 6.59
CA ARG A 32 -8.74 4.93 6.72
C ARG A 32 -9.29 6.36 6.56
N GLU A 33 -8.46 7.39 6.59
CA GLU A 33 -8.84 8.81 6.47
C GLU A 33 -8.48 9.39 5.10
N LEU A 34 -7.88 8.59 4.22
CA LEU A 34 -7.63 8.99 2.84
C LEU A 34 -8.86 8.70 1.99
N GLU A 35 -9.22 9.64 1.12
CA GLU A 35 -10.15 9.37 0.04
C GLU A 35 -9.42 8.59 -1.06
N LEU A 36 -9.88 7.38 -1.35
CA LEU A 36 -9.29 6.48 -2.34
C LEU A 36 -10.27 6.37 -3.50
N GLY A 37 -9.83 6.72 -4.71
CA GLY A 37 -10.64 6.59 -5.93
C GLY A 37 -10.28 5.36 -6.75
N ASP A 38 -11.02 5.14 -7.85
CA ASP A 38 -10.88 3.96 -8.71
C ASP A 38 -9.50 3.81 -9.37
N SER A 39 -8.78 4.91 -9.54
CA SER A 39 -7.43 4.95 -10.13
C SER A 39 -6.32 5.06 -9.07
N THR A 40 -6.51 4.48 -7.89
CA THR A 40 -5.49 4.49 -6.83
C THR A 40 -4.39 3.45 -7.12
N VAL A 41 -3.14 3.89 -7.04
CA VAL A 41 -1.95 3.03 -7.15
C VAL A 41 -1.23 3.03 -5.80
N PHE A 42 -1.24 1.90 -5.10
CA PHE A 42 -0.45 1.77 -3.87
C PHE A 42 1.03 1.51 -4.20
N VAL A 43 1.90 2.30 -3.60
CA VAL A 43 3.36 2.13 -3.72
C VAL A 43 3.85 1.49 -2.43
N LEU A 44 4.55 0.37 -2.56
CA LEU A 44 5.07 -0.41 -1.44
C LEU A 44 6.60 -0.41 -1.45
N GLY A 45 7.18 -0.31 -0.26
CA GLY A 45 8.62 -0.35 -0.05
C GLY A 45 9.18 -1.76 0.08
N SER A 46 10.50 -1.86 0.21
CA SER A 46 11.13 -3.13 0.58
C SER A 46 10.85 -3.46 2.06
N GLU A 47 10.91 -4.74 2.43
CA GLU A 47 10.60 -5.16 3.81
C GLU A 47 11.59 -4.63 4.85
N ARG A 48 12.84 -4.37 4.47
CA ARG A 48 13.87 -3.86 5.39
C ARG A 48 13.97 -2.35 5.40
N GLU A 49 13.96 -1.73 4.23
CA GLU A 49 14.28 -0.32 4.06
C GLU A 49 13.02 0.53 3.93
N GLY A 50 11.86 -0.09 3.71
CA GLY A 50 10.63 0.63 3.43
C GLY A 50 10.68 1.32 2.08
N LEU A 51 9.92 2.41 1.95
CA LEU A 51 9.95 3.27 0.76
C LEU A 51 11.11 4.26 0.89
N PRO A 52 11.99 4.35 -0.13
CA PRO A 52 12.96 5.42 -0.21
C PRO A 52 12.27 6.80 -0.17
N GLU A 53 12.88 7.76 0.51
CA GLU A 53 12.29 9.09 0.71
C GLU A 53 12.01 9.81 -0.61
N ASP A 54 12.88 9.65 -1.61
CA ASP A 54 12.71 10.23 -2.94
C ASP A 54 11.54 9.61 -3.71
N VAL A 55 11.25 8.31 -3.50
CA VAL A 55 10.07 7.64 -4.05
C VAL A 55 8.80 8.13 -3.34
N LEU A 56 8.83 8.24 -2.01
CA LEU A 56 7.70 8.74 -1.23
C LEU A 56 7.37 10.19 -1.59
N ALA A 57 8.37 11.04 -1.79
CA ALA A 57 8.21 12.44 -2.23
C ALA A 57 7.59 12.58 -3.63
N ARG A 58 7.63 11.52 -4.45
CA ARG A 58 6.99 11.49 -5.78
C ARG A 58 5.58 10.92 -5.74
N CYS A 59 5.12 10.41 -4.60
CA CYS A 59 3.74 9.99 -4.41
C CYS A 59 2.85 11.22 -4.21
N ASP A 60 1.58 11.08 -4.60
CA ASP A 60 0.60 12.15 -4.42
C ASP A 60 0.17 12.25 -2.94
N ASP A 61 0.17 11.12 -2.24
CA ASP A 61 -0.06 11.04 -0.79
C ASP A 61 0.80 9.97 -0.12
N ALA A 62 0.99 10.12 1.20
CA ALA A 62 1.56 9.11 2.08
C ALA A 62 0.50 8.59 3.06
N ALA A 63 0.34 7.27 3.14
CA ALA A 63 -0.60 6.59 4.02
C ALA A 63 0.15 5.78 5.08
N THR A 64 -0.37 5.77 6.30
CA THR A 64 0.10 4.93 7.39
C THR A 64 -1.04 4.07 7.91
N ILE A 65 -0.76 2.79 8.18
CA ILE A 65 -1.69 1.88 8.86
C ILE A 65 -1.32 1.88 10.33
N PRO A 66 -2.13 2.48 11.22
CA PRO A 66 -1.79 2.53 12.64
C PRO A 66 -1.76 1.13 13.25
N THR A 67 -0.67 0.79 13.91
CA THR A 67 -0.51 -0.44 14.68
C THR A 67 -0.74 -0.15 16.16
N SER A 68 -1.40 -1.07 16.85
CA SER A 68 -1.55 -1.03 18.30
C SER A 68 -0.54 -1.99 18.93
N GLY A 69 0.41 -1.49 19.71
CA GLY A 69 1.40 -2.32 20.42
C GLY A 69 2.85 -1.99 20.05
N PRO A 70 3.82 -2.84 20.45
CA PRO A 70 5.24 -2.56 20.30
C PRO A 70 5.77 -2.73 18.86
N ALA A 71 4.93 -3.21 17.93
CA ALA A 71 5.32 -3.39 16.55
C ALA A 71 5.44 -2.04 15.84
N GLU A 72 6.67 -1.70 15.45
CA GLU A 72 6.99 -0.45 14.74
C GLU A 72 6.45 -0.44 13.30
N SER A 73 6.23 -1.61 12.67
CA SER A 73 5.69 -1.68 11.32
C SER A 73 5.00 -3.02 11.03
N LEU A 74 4.25 -3.06 9.92
CA LEU A 74 3.70 -4.28 9.34
C LEU A 74 4.63 -4.79 8.25
N ASN A 75 4.66 -6.12 8.05
CA ASN A 75 5.31 -6.65 6.85
C ASN A 75 4.63 -6.11 5.58
N VAL A 76 5.41 -5.99 4.50
CA VAL A 76 4.97 -5.35 3.25
C VAL A 76 3.72 -6.02 2.65
N ALA A 77 3.62 -7.34 2.73
CA ALA A 77 2.48 -8.08 2.19
C ALA A 77 1.18 -7.80 2.97
N ALA A 78 1.26 -7.71 4.30
CA ALA A 78 0.14 -7.38 5.17
C ALA A 78 -0.31 -5.93 4.97
N ALA A 79 0.63 -4.98 4.87
CA ALA A 79 0.32 -3.60 4.55
C ALA A 79 -0.40 -3.48 3.20
N GLY A 80 0.10 -4.17 2.16
CA GLY A 80 -0.55 -4.22 0.86
C GLY A 80 -1.95 -4.84 0.89
N ALA A 81 -2.12 -5.95 1.60
CA ALA A 81 -3.42 -6.60 1.75
C ALA A 81 -4.45 -5.69 2.43
N ILE A 82 -4.06 -4.99 3.50
CA ILE A 82 -4.93 -4.04 4.21
C ILE A 82 -5.28 -2.85 3.32
N ALA A 83 -4.31 -2.31 2.58
CA ALA A 83 -4.53 -1.21 1.64
C ALA A 83 -5.53 -1.58 0.54
N LEU A 84 -5.35 -2.74 -0.08
CA LEU A 84 -6.26 -3.24 -1.12
C LEU A 84 -7.65 -3.54 -0.57
N TYR A 85 -7.76 -4.10 0.64
CA TYR A 85 -9.04 -4.35 1.29
C TYR A 85 -9.78 -3.06 1.63
N GLU A 86 -9.07 -2.06 2.16
CA GLU A 86 -9.65 -0.76 2.47
C GLU A 86 -10.10 -0.02 1.21
N TRP A 87 -9.36 -0.14 0.10
CA TRP A 87 -9.78 0.35 -1.20
C TRP A 87 -11.03 -0.37 -1.72
N SER A 88 -11.04 -1.71 -1.70
CA SER A 88 -12.19 -2.48 -2.20
C SER A 88 -13.46 -2.22 -1.40
N ARG A 89 -13.34 -2.04 -0.07
CA ARG A 89 -14.48 -1.73 0.82
C ARG A 89 -15.22 -0.43 0.46
N ARG A 90 -14.57 0.48 -0.26
CA ARG A 90 -15.12 1.79 -0.64
C ARG A 90 -15.57 1.86 -2.10
N ALA A 91 -15.14 0.89 -2.91
CA ALA A 91 -15.53 0.76 -4.31
C ALA A 91 -16.90 0.07 -4.47
N ASP A 92 -17.43 -0.51 -3.38
CA ASP A 92 -18.83 -0.92 -3.20
C ASP A 92 -19.71 0.25 -2.72
#